data_AF-A0A6V8D8X7-F1
#
_entry.id   AF-A0A6V8D8X7-F1
#
_cell.length_a   1.000
_cell.length_b   1.000
_cell.length_c   1.000
_cell.angle_alpha   90.00
_cell.angle_beta   90.00
_cell.angle_gamma   90.00
#
_symmetry.space_group_name_H-M   'P 1'
#
loop_
_entity.id
_entity.type
_entity.pdbx_description
1 polymer ?
#
loop_
_entity_poly.entity_id
_entity_poly.type
_entity_poly.pdbx_seq_one_letter_code
_entity_poly.pdbx_strand_id
1 'polypeptide(L)'
;ATVGIAPSGLKYSPATVTIAVGDTVCWQWTDSSMAHNVRQVDGDSSTTYTQNGITSGAAATTVDFRYTFTEDASTFYYACEPHMASGMYGKVIVGAGATVVEETPTPVDNDMGSEDTPGFMATTLVVALMGAVLISQRRPEQ
;
A
#
# COMPACT_ATOMS: atom_id res chain seq x y z
N ALA A 1 10.43 4.07 4.25
CA ALA A 1 9.80 4.61 3.02
C ALA A 1 9.64 6.12 3.13
N THR A 2 9.55 6.87 2.02
CA THR A 2 9.35 8.34 2.05
C THR A 2 8.04 8.72 1.36
N VAL A 3 7.27 9.60 1.99
CA VAL A 3 6.00 10.16 1.49
C VAL A 3 6.16 11.67 1.35
N GLY A 4 5.91 12.19 0.15
CA GLY A 4 5.87 13.63 -0.13
C GLY A 4 4.47 14.10 -0.53
N ILE A 5 4.44 15.26 -1.17
CA ILE A 5 3.22 15.86 -1.74
C ILE A 5 3.23 15.63 -3.26
N ALA A 6 2.12 15.15 -3.81
CA ALA A 6 1.96 14.95 -5.25
C ALA A 6 1.99 16.30 -6.00
N PRO A 7 2.29 16.32 -7.31
CA PRO A 7 2.29 17.56 -8.10
C PRO A 7 0.97 18.34 -8.07
N SER A 8 -0.16 17.68 -7.82
CA SER A 8 -1.46 18.34 -7.66
C SER A 8 -1.58 19.17 -6.37
N GLY A 9 -0.65 18.99 -5.41
CA GLY A 9 -0.70 19.62 -4.09
C GLY A 9 -1.73 19.02 -3.13
N LEU A 10 -2.67 18.19 -3.59
CA LEU A 10 -3.82 17.73 -2.80
C LEU A 10 -3.79 16.23 -2.47
N LYS A 11 -2.66 15.57 -2.71
CA LYS A 11 -2.48 14.15 -2.43
C LYS A 11 -1.10 13.90 -1.83
N TYR A 12 -1.02 12.92 -0.96
CA TYR A 12 0.27 12.32 -0.60
C TYR A 12 0.81 11.51 -1.78
N SER A 13 2.13 11.45 -1.90
CA SER A 13 2.82 10.67 -2.93
C SER A 13 4.00 9.91 -2.34
N PRO A 14 3.93 8.56 -2.26
CA PRO A 14 2.75 7.74 -2.52
C PRO A 14 1.65 7.95 -1.46
N ALA A 15 0.40 7.66 -1.81
CA ALA A 15 -0.73 7.71 -0.86
C ALA A 15 -0.85 6.44 -0.01
N THR A 16 -0.28 5.32 -0.47
CA THR A 16 -0.22 4.06 0.27
C THR A 16 1.21 3.55 0.26
N VAL A 17 1.69 3.13 1.42
CA VAL A 17 3.01 2.55 1.61
C VAL A 17 2.87 1.24 2.38
N THR A 18 3.51 0.19 1.89
CA THR A 18 3.62 -1.10 2.59
C THR A 18 5.05 -1.25 3.09
N ILE A 19 5.21 -1.59 4.36
CA ILE A 19 6.52 -1.67 5.03
C ILE A 19 6.60 -2.92 5.92
N ALA A 20 7.82 -3.34 6.28
CA ALA A 20 8.01 -4.37 7.29
C ALA A 20 7.87 -3.79 8.71
N VAL A 21 7.64 -4.66 9.69
CA VAL A 21 7.69 -4.28 11.10
C VAL A 21 9.11 -3.79 11.44
N GLY A 22 9.20 -2.68 12.15
CA GLY A 22 10.44 -2.01 12.52
C GLY A 22 10.89 -0.95 11.51
N ASP A 23 10.24 -0.82 10.35
CA ASP A 23 10.57 0.20 9.37
C ASP A 23 10.09 1.59 9.79
N THR A 24 10.84 2.60 9.35
CA THR A 24 10.47 4.02 9.48
C THR A 24 9.84 4.54 8.20
N VAL A 25 8.72 5.26 8.33
CA VAL A 25 8.16 6.11 7.27
C VAL A 25 8.54 7.57 7.56
N CYS A 26 9.04 8.24 6.53
CA CYS A 26 9.39 9.66 6.56
C CYS A 26 8.40 10.45 5.70
N TRP A 27 7.68 11.37 6.29
CA TRP A 27 6.87 12.36 5.58
C TRP A 27 7.69 13.62 5.40
N GLN A 28 8.08 13.89 4.15
CA GLN A 28 9.06 14.91 3.81
C GLN A 28 8.61 15.75 2.63
N TRP A 29 8.58 17.06 2.84
CA TRP A 29 8.44 18.05 1.77
C TRP A 29 9.12 19.35 2.20
N THR A 30 9.49 20.15 1.22
CA THR A 30 10.13 21.45 1.43
C THR A 30 9.52 22.43 0.45
N ASP A 31 9.21 23.63 0.93
CA ASP A 31 8.63 24.72 0.15
C ASP A 31 7.41 24.31 -0.69
N SER A 32 6.52 23.49 -0.12
CA SER A 32 5.27 23.12 -0.79
C SER A 32 4.37 24.35 -0.96
N SER A 33 3.60 24.39 -2.05
CA SER A 33 2.73 25.52 -2.39
C SER A 33 1.58 25.75 -1.39
N MET A 34 1.23 24.73 -0.62
CA MET A 34 0.23 24.76 0.45
C MET A 34 0.80 24.11 1.71
N ALA A 35 0.23 24.43 2.87
CA ALA A 35 0.64 23.83 4.13
C ALA A 35 0.02 22.44 4.30
N HIS A 36 0.83 21.45 4.69
CA HIS A 36 0.37 20.08 4.92
C HIS A 36 0.82 19.58 6.29
N ASN A 37 0.14 18.57 6.81
CA ASN A 37 0.56 17.79 7.96
C ASN A 37 0.08 16.36 7.84
N VAL A 38 0.53 15.51 8.75
CA VAL A 38 0.09 14.13 8.94
C VAL A 38 -0.68 14.08 10.25
N ARG A 39 -1.95 13.69 10.22
CA ARG A 39 -2.76 13.46 11.42
C ARG A 39 -3.41 12.09 11.39
N GLN A 40 -3.15 11.27 12.39
CA GLN A 40 -3.76 9.94 12.50
C GLN A 40 -5.28 10.02 12.64
N VAL A 41 -5.98 9.18 11.88
CA VAL A 41 -7.43 8.98 11.92
C VAL A 41 -7.75 7.52 12.19
N ASP A 42 -8.97 7.25 12.65
CA ASP A 42 -9.40 5.92 13.12
C ASP A 42 -9.79 4.93 12.01
N GLY A 43 -9.72 5.33 10.74
CA GLY A 43 -10.06 4.47 9.62
C GLY A 43 -9.75 5.07 8.25
N ASP A 44 -9.94 4.27 7.19
CA ASP A 44 -9.72 4.72 5.81
C ASP A 44 -10.66 5.89 5.48
N SER A 45 -10.09 6.99 5.03
CA SER A 45 -10.80 8.23 4.70
C SER A 45 -11.67 8.79 5.84
N SER A 46 -11.37 8.44 7.10
CA SER A 46 -12.12 8.91 8.26
C SER A 46 -11.85 10.38 8.58
N THR A 47 -12.87 11.08 9.07
CA THR A 47 -12.76 12.44 9.62
C THR A 47 -12.59 12.48 11.13
N THR A 48 -12.55 11.31 11.77
CA THR A 48 -12.40 11.19 13.21
C THR A 48 -10.93 10.97 13.56
N TYR A 49 -10.36 11.89 14.35
CA TYR A 49 -8.99 11.75 14.82
C TYR A 49 -8.88 10.66 15.86
N THR A 50 -7.81 9.87 15.78
CA THR A 50 -7.44 8.97 16.87
C THR A 50 -7.08 9.79 18.11
N GLN A 51 -7.65 9.44 19.26
CA GLN A 51 -7.33 10.08 20.53
C GLN A 51 -5.85 9.85 20.87
N ASN A 52 -5.12 10.92 21.17
CA ASN A 52 -3.67 10.89 21.36
C ASN A 52 -2.90 10.28 20.17
N GLY A 53 -3.49 10.35 18.96
CA GLY A 53 -2.90 9.81 17.75
C GLY A 53 -1.63 10.54 17.32
N ILE A 54 -0.87 9.86 16.46
CA ILE A 54 0.36 10.38 15.88
C ILE A 54 0.05 11.62 15.01
N THR A 55 0.89 12.65 15.12
CA THR A 55 0.80 13.84 14.29
C THR A 55 2.17 14.44 14.00
N SER A 56 2.34 15.02 12.82
CA SER A 56 3.50 15.86 12.50
C SER A 56 3.40 17.28 13.09
N GLY A 57 2.31 17.59 13.79
CA GLY A 57 2.02 18.92 14.33
C GLY A 57 1.17 19.78 13.40
N ALA A 58 1.28 21.10 13.55
CA ALA A 58 0.57 22.06 12.71
C ALA A 58 0.98 21.93 11.23
N ALA A 59 0.05 22.24 10.32
CA ALA A 59 0.34 22.23 8.89
C ALA A 59 1.44 23.24 8.54
N ALA A 60 2.42 22.78 7.75
CA ALA A 60 3.57 23.58 7.33
C ALA A 60 3.94 23.28 5.87
N THR A 61 4.59 24.25 5.23
CA THR A 61 5.11 24.12 3.85
C THR A 61 6.44 23.37 3.79
N THR A 62 7.06 23.13 4.94
CA THR A 62 8.28 22.32 5.08
C THR A 62 8.12 21.42 6.30
N VAL A 63 8.24 20.11 6.09
CA VAL A 63 8.09 19.08 7.13
C VAL A 63 9.14 17.99 6.92
N ASP A 64 9.74 17.54 8.02
CA ASP A 64 10.49 16.29 8.12
C ASP A 64 9.99 15.51 9.35
N PHE A 65 8.91 14.76 9.16
CA PHE A 65 8.28 13.96 10.19
C PHE A 65 8.58 12.48 9.97
N ARG A 66 8.95 11.75 11.02
CA ARG A 66 9.36 10.35 10.92
C ARG A 66 8.71 9.53 12.01
N TYR A 67 8.24 8.34 11.64
CA TYR A 67 7.66 7.40 12.60
C TYR A 67 8.06 5.96 12.27
N THR A 68 8.50 5.24 13.29
CA THR A 68 8.86 3.82 13.20
C THR A 68 7.69 2.97 13.67
N PHE A 69 7.26 2.03 12.84
CA PHE A 69 6.13 1.17 13.13
C PHE A 69 6.59 -0.15 13.74
N THR A 70 6.10 -0.48 14.93
CA THR A 70 6.49 -1.70 15.67
C THR A 70 5.38 -2.75 15.74
N GLU A 71 4.15 -2.38 15.37
CA GLU A 71 2.99 -3.28 15.43
C GLU A 71 2.78 -3.99 14.10
N ASP A 72 2.83 -5.32 14.11
CA ASP A 72 2.55 -6.17 12.94
C ASP A 72 1.06 -6.22 12.60
N ALA A 73 0.75 -6.64 11.38
CA ALA A 73 -0.60 -6.84 10.85
C ALA A 73 -1.52 -5.64 11.09
N SER A 74 -0.97 -4.42 10.97
CA SER A 74 -1.66 -3.17 11.28
C SER A 74 -1.74 -2.26 10.06
N THR A 75 -2.75 -1.37 10.05
CA THR A 75 -2.83 -0.27 9.08
C THR A 75 -2.96 1.05 9.83
N PHE A 76 -2.05 1.97 9.54
CA PHE A 76 -2.07 3.33 10.04
C PHE A 76 -2.71 4.25 9.01
N TYR A 77 -3.89 4.76 9.33
CA TYR A 77 -4.60 5.74 8.50
C TYR A 77 -4.28 7.16 8.95
N TYR A 78 -4.07 8.06 7.99
CA TYR A 78 -3.79 9.45 8.27
C TYR A 78 -4.40 10.38 7.22
N ALA A 79 -4.63 11.61 7.64
CA ALA A 79 -5.18 12.67 6.81
C ALA A 79 -4.36 13.95 6.92
N CYS A 80 -4.47 14.81 5.91
CA CYS A 80 -4.03 16.20 6.02
C CYS A 80 -5.20 17.04 6.51
N GLU A 81 -5.12 17.57 7.73
CA GLU A 81 -6.22 18.30 8.39
C GLU A 81 -6.82 19.43 7.51
N PRO A 82 -6.03 20.32 6.89
CA PRO A 82 -6.59 21.39 6.04
C PRO A 82 -7.22 20.90 4.73
N HIS A 83 -6.95 19.65 4.30
CA HIS A 83 -7.33 19.15 2.97
C HIS A 83 -8.16 17.86 3.01
N MET A 84 -8.76 17.54 4.16
CA MET A 84 -9.64 16.36 4.30
C MET A 84 -10.83 16.43 3.34
N ALA A 85 -11.45 17.61 3.21
CA ALA A 85 -12.55 17.84 2.27
C ALA A 85 -12.15 17.66 0.79
N SER A 86 -10.85 17.71 0.47
CA SER A 86 -10.31 17.44 -0.87
C SER A 86 -9.86 15.99 -1.05
N GLY A 87 -10.07 15.12 -0.06
CA GLY A 87 -9.69 13.71 -0.13
C GLY A 87 -8.21 13.45 0.12
N MET A 88 -7.51 14.33 0.85
CA MET A 88 -6.07 14.15 1.12
C MET A 88 -5.82 13.18 2.28
N TYR A 89 -5.91 11.90 1.97
CA TYR A 89 -5.70 10.77 2.88
C TYR A 89 -4.54 9.89 2.43
N GLY A 90 -3.93 9.20 3.39
CA GLY A 90 -2.95 8.16 3.10
C GLY A 90 -3.01 7.04 4.14
N LYS A 91 -2.33 5.94 3.84
CA LYS A 91 -2.20 4.81 4.76
C LYS A 91 -0.85 4.12 4.68
N VAL A 92 -0.39 3.64 5.83
CA VAL A 92 0.77 2.76 5.95
C VAL A 92 0.27 1.39 6.35
N ILE A 93 0.59 0.38 5.55
CA ILE A 93 0.31 -1.03 5.82
C ILE A 93 1.58 -1.66 6.36
N VAL A 94 1.50 -2.27 7.55
CA VAL A 94 2.68 -2.81 8.26
C VAL A 94 2.61 -4.33 8.29
N GLY A 95 3.69 -4.97 7.84
CA GLY A 95 3.87 -6.41 7.83
C GLY A 95 2.76 -7.13 7.08
N ALA A 96 2.13 -8.12 7.71
CA ALA A 96 1.03 -8.90 7.10
C ALA A 96 -0.27 -8.11 6.87
N GLY A 97 -0.29 -6.80 7.18
CA GLY A 97 -1.47 -5.93 7.10
C GLY A 97 -2.03 -5.68 5.69
N ALA A 98 -1.49 -6.30 4.64
CA ALA A 98 -2.10 -6.29 3.32
C ALA A 98 -3.12 -7.43 3.25
N THR A 99 -4.42 -7.14 3.44
CA THR A 99 -5.44 -8.09 2.97
C THR A 99 -5.30 -8.15 1.47
N VAL A 100 -4.83 -9.29 0.97
CA VAL A 100 -4.82 -9.61 -0.47
C VAL A 100 -6.27 -9.60 -0.93
N VAL A 101 -6.74 -8.45 -1.43
CA VAL A 101 -7.87 -8.46 -2.36
C VAL A 101 -7.26 -8.89 -3.67
N GLU A 102 -7.22 -10.21 -3.87
CA GLU A 102 -7.00 -10.81 -5.17
C GLU A 102 -8.16 -10.35 -6.04
N GLU A 103 -7.99 -9.24 -6.75
CA GLU A 103 -8.88 -8.91 -7.86
C GLU A 103 -8.68 -10.00 -8.91
N THR A 104 -9.46 -11.08 -8.78
CA THR A 104 -9.71 -12.00 -9.87
C THR A 104 -10.21 -11.13 -11.03
N PRO A 105 -9.49 -11.03 -12.15
CA PRO A 105 -10.01 -10.29 -13.29
C PRO A 105 -11.30 -11.00 -13.69
N THR A 106 -12.43 -10.31 -13.54
CA THR A 106 -13.69 -10.77 -14.10
C THR A 106 -13.47 -10.99 -15.58
N PRO A 107 -13.73 -12.19 -16.13
CA PRO A 107 -13.83 -12.34 -17.56
C PRO A 107 -14.94 -11.39 -18.00
N VAL A 108 -14.60 -10.40 -18.81
CA VAL A 108 -15.58 -9.65 -19.59
C VAL A 108 -16.21 -10.65 -20.56
N ASP A 109 -17.32 -11.25 -20.14
CA ASP A 109 -18.18 -12.02 -21.03
C ASP A 109 -18.80 -11.04 -22.03
N ASN A 110 -18.10 -10.85 -23.16
CA ASN A 110 -18.73 -10.38 -24.37
C ASN A 110 -19.63 -11.51 -24.89
N ASP A 111 -20.81 -11.64 -24.29
CA ASP A 111 -21.88 -12.49 -24.81
C ASP A 111 -22.47 -11.81 -26.05
N MET A 112 -21.77 -11.99 -27.17
CA MET A 112 -22.39 -11.98 -28.48
C MET A 112 -21.88 -13.19 -29.25
N GLY A 113 -22.66 -14.27 -29.16
CA GLY A 113 -22.78 -15.21 -30.27
C GLY A 113 -22.55 -16.67 -29.89
N SER A 114 -23.59 -17.46 -30.08
CA SER A 114 -23.55 -18.84 -30.55
C SER A 114 -24.89 -19.03 -31.28
N GLU A 115 -25.06 -19.73 -32.38
CA GLU A 115 -24.35 -20.85 -33.02
C GLU A 115 -24.17 -20.53 -34.53
N ASP A 116 -23.25 -21.06 -35.34
CA ASP A 116 -22.74 -22.41 -35.55
C ASP A 116 -21.42 -22.33 -36.33
N THR A 117 -20.38 -23.09 -35.98
CA THR A 117 -19.53 -23.83 -36.94
C THR A 117 -18.57 -24.75 -36.14
N PRO A 118 -18.53 -26.06 -36.40
CA PRO A 118 -17.58 -26.98 -35.75
C PRO A 118 -16.23 -26.96 -36.48
N GLY A 119 -15.15 -26.60 -35.77
CA GLY A 119 -13.80 -26.59 -36.35
C GLY A 119 -12.69 -26.50 -35.30
N PHE A 120 -11.95 -27.59 -35.15
CA PHE A 120 -10.74 -27.82 -34.36
C PHE A 120 -9.80 -26.61 -34.18
N MET A 121 -9.43 -26.30 -32.93
CA MET A 121 -8.05 -25.95 -32.55
C MET A 121 -7.82 -26.26 -31.06
N ALA A 122 -6.97 -27.26 -30.82
CA ALA A 122 -6.40 -27.57 -29.54
C ALA A 122 -5.25 -26.60 -29.23
N THR A 123 -5.20 -26.04 -28.02
CA THR A 123 -3.94 -25.61 -27.40
C THR A 123 -3.96 -25.92 -25.91
N THR A 124 -3.37 -27.06 -25.56
CA THR A 124 -2.83 -27.37 -24.24
C THR A 124 -1.69 -26.41 -23.89
N LEU A 125 -1.71 -25.80 -22.70
CA LEU A 125 -0.52 -25.18 -22.11
C LEU A 125 -0.20 -25.87 -20.78
N VAL A 126 0.87 -26.64 -20.81
CA VAL A 126 1.54 -27.31 -19.70
C VAL A 126 2.30 -26.24 -18.90
N VAL A 127 2.12 -26.20 -17.58
CA VAL A 127 3.05 -25.50 -16.68
C VAL A 127 3.83 -26.54 -15.88
N ALA A 128 5.14 -26.55 -16.09
CA ALA A 128 6.09 -27.46 -15.50
C ALA A 128 6.45 -27.05 -14.06
N LEU A 129 6.54 -28.05 -13.18
CA LEU A 129 7.11 -27.97 -11.83
C LEU A 129 8.65 -28.08 -11.90
N MET A 130 9.38 -27.18 -11.23
CA MET A 130 10.63 -27.45 -10.46
C MET A 130 11.23 -26.10 -9.95
N GLY A 131 11.84 -26.00 -8.77
CA GLY A 131 12.34 -27.08 -7.95
C GLY A 131 12.66 -26.68 -6.50
N ALA A 132 12.66 -27.72 -5.66
CA ALA A 132 13.26 -27.74 -4.35
C ALA A 132 14.77 -28.00 -4.49
N VAL A 133 15.61 -27.17 -3.87
CA VAL A 133 17.01 -27.53 -3.59
C VAL A 133 17.10 -27.91 -2.11
N LEU A 134 17.14 -29.22 -1.88
CA LEU A 134 17.47 -29.85 -0.61
C LEU A 134 18.99 -29.78 -0.40
N ILE A 135 19.44 -29.02 0.60
CA ILE A 135 20.83 -29.12 1.09
C ILE A 135 20.92 -30.39 1.94
N SER A 136 21.40 -31.48 1.32
CA SER A 136 21.73 -32.72 2.03
C SER A 136 23.12 -32.60 2.68
N GLN A 137 23.08 -32.60 4.02
CA GLN A 137 23.98 -33.26 4.97
C GLN A 137 25.36 -33.75 4.45
N ARG A 138 26.42 -33.09 4.94
CA ARG A 138 27.76 -33.70 5.00
C ARG A 138 27.81 -34.63 6.22
N ARG A 139 28.04 -35.93 5.99
CA ARG A 139 28.28 -36.93 7.04
C ARG A 139 29.73 -36.86 7.57
N PRO A 140 29.97 -37.35 8.80
CA PRO A 140 31.27 -37.30 9.48
C PRO A 140 32.14 -38.52 9.10
N GLU A 141 33.45 -38.47 9.39
CA GLU A 141 34.14 -39.45 10.26
C GLU A 141 35.67 -39.20 10.36
N GLN A 142 36.15 -39.33 11.60
CA GLN A 142 37.52 -39.54 12.13
C GLN A 142 38.60 -38.46 11.92
#